data_AF-A0A016WE27-F1
#
_entry.id   AF-A0A016WE27-F1
#
_cell.length_a   1.000
_cell.length_b   1.000
_cell.length_c   1.000
_cell.angle_alpha   90.00
_cell.angle_beta   90.00
_cell.angle_gamma   90.00
#
_symmetry.space_group_name_H-M   'P 1'
#
loop_
_entity.id
_entity.type
_entity.pdbx_description
1 polymer ?
#
loop_
_entity_poly.entity_id
_entity_poly.type
_entity_poly.pdbx_seq_one_letter_code
_entity_poly.pdbx_strand_id
1 'polypeptide(L)'
;MGKVIIVGSLATLAFVICSLVTMASLLKEIADLQMEVEVGMDEFKGIAEDTWTRIISKHIHPTGSSEAPPDFITLFGRRPRAAGFPDRCNCGPKSANCPPGPPGPPGPKGIPGEPGRDGEDGRPGAPGVAVAVTHDIPGGCITCPAGPPGPRVHCFSGALSR
;
A
#
# COMPACT_ATOMS: atom_id res chain seq x y z
N MET A 1 -60.63 -30.75 3.36
CA MET A 1 -59.25 -30.48 3.84
C MET A 1 -58.19 -31.25 3.05
N GLY A 2 -58.32 -32.58 2.83
CA GLY A 2 -57.28 -33.38 2.13
C GLY A 2 -56.86 -32.88 0.74
N LYS A 3 -57.78 -32.36 -0.08
CA LYS A 3 -57.45 -31.78 -1.40
C LYS A 3 -56.48 -30.59 -1.32
N VAL A 4 -56.59 -29.76 -0.28
CA VAL A 4 -55.72 -28.58 -0.08
C VAL A 4 -54.30 -29.01 0.30
N ILE A 5 -54.18 -30.07 1.10
CA ILE A 5 -52.90 -30.64 1.52
C ILE A 5 -52.16 -31.23 0.30
N ILE A 6 -52.86 -31.98 -0.55
CA ILE A 6 -52.27 -32.59 -1.76
C ILE A 6 -51.75 -31.50 -2.72
N VAL A 7 -52.55 -30.46 -2.96
CA VAL A 7 -52.13 -29.33 -3.83
C VAL A 7 -50.94 -28.58 -3.23
N GLY A 8 -50.94 -28.36 -1.91
CA GLY A 8 -49.83 -27.71 -1.22
C GLY A 8 -48.51 -28.48 -1.32
N SER A 9 -48.54 -29.80 -1.10
CA SER A 9 -47.35 -30.67 -1.20
C SER A 9 -46.80 -30.76 -2.63
N LEU A 10 -47.67 -30.77 -3.64
CA LEU A 10 -47.25 -30.74 -5.04
C LEU A 10 -46.58 -29.41 -5.40
N ALA A 11 -47.10 -28.30 -4.90
CA ALA A 11 -46.54 -26.97 -5.16
C ALA A 11 -45.14 -26.80 -4.54
N THR A 12 -44.93 -27.23 -3.29
CA THR A 12 -43.61 -27.15 -2.65
C THR A 12 -42.60 -28.11 -3.28
N LEU A 13 -43.03 -29.32 -3.66
CA LEU A 13 -42.19 -30.26 -4.40
C LEU A 13 -41.75 -29.65 -5.74
N ALA A 14 -42.67 -29.07 -6.50
CA ALA A 14 -42.36 -28.41 -7.78
C ALA A 14 -41.38 -27.24 -7.60
N PHE A 15 -41.54 -26.44 -6.54
CA PHE A 15 -40.64 -25.33 -6.25
C PHE A 15 -39.22 -25.82 -5.92
N VAL A 16 -39.10 -26.86 -5.09
CA VAL A 16 -37.80 -27.46 -4.75
C VAL A 16 -37.13 -28.04 -6.00
N ILE A 17 -37.88 -28.75 -6.84
CA ILE A 17 -37.36 -29.29 -8.10
C ILE A 17 -36.86 -28.17 -9.02
N CYS A 18 -37.63 -27.09 -9.17
CA CYS A 18 -37.24 -25.92 -9.95
C CYS A 18 -35.93 -25.31 -9.42
N SER A 19 -35.83 -25.12 -8.10
CA SER A 19 -34.61 -24.63 -7.44
C SER A 19 -33.39 -25.51 -7.73
N LEU A 20 -33.53 -26.83 -7.59
CA LEU A 20 -32.45 -27.78 -7.88
C LEU A 20 -32.03 -27.74 -9.37
N VAL A 21 -32.98 -27.59 -10.29
CA VAL A 21 -32.69 -27.43 -11.72
C VAL A 21 -31.92 -26.13 -11.99
N THR A 22 -32.32 -25.02 -11.38
CA THR A 22 -31.58 -23.74 -11.52
C THR A 22 -30.18 -23.80 -10.92
N MET A 23 -30.00 -24.52 -9.81
CA MET A 23 -28.66 -24.74 -9.25
C MET A 23 -27.79 -25.54 -10.21
N ALA A 24 -28.33 -26.60 -10.81
CA ALA A 24 -27.61 -27.41 -11.78
C ALA A 24 -27.27 -26.65 -13.08
N SER A 25 -28.10 -25.72 -13.54
CA SER A 25 -27.79 -24.88 -14.70
C SER A 25 -26.65 -23.90 -14.38
N LEU A 26 -26.68 -23.26 -13.20
CA LEU A 26 -25.59 -22.38 -12.76
C LEU A 26 -24.25 -23.11 -12.66
N LEU A 27 -24.23 -24.36 -12.18
CA LEU A 27 -22.99 -25.15 -12.12
C LEU A 27 -22.41 -25.44 -13.51
N LYS A 28 -23.26 -25.61 -14.54
CA LYS A 28 -22.80 -25.76 -15.93
C LYS A 28 -22.26 -24.46 -16.48
N GLU A 29 -22.95 -23.34 -16.24
CA GLU A 29 -22.49 -22.01 -16.67
C GLU A 29 -21.15 -21.65 -16.02
N ILE A 30 -20.95 -21.97 -14.74
CA ILE A 30 -19.68 -21.74 -14.05
C ILE A 30 -18.56 -22.54 -14.72
N ALA A 31 -18.78 -23.83 -15.02
CA ALA A 31 -17.78 -24.67 -15.66
C ALA A 31 -17.40 -24.15 -17.07
N ASP A 32 -18.38 -23.65 -17.81
CA ASP A 32 -18.18 -23.04 -19.13
C ASP A 32 -17.37 -21.73 -19.04
N LEU A 33 -17.74 -20.85 -18.11
CA LEU A 33 -17.03 -19.59 -17.84
C LEU A 33 -15.57 -19.83 -17.44
N GLN A 34 -15.28 -20.86 -16.65
CA GLN A 34 -13.90 -21.20 -16.27
C GLN A 34 -13.05 -21.53 -17.50
N MET A 35 -13.59 -22.30 -18.46
CA MET A 35 -12.87 -22.63 -19.70
C MET A 35 -12.63 -21.39 -20.57
N GLU A 36 -13.63 -20.50 -20.67
CA GLU A 36 -13.49 -19.24 -21.42
C GLU A 36 -12.40 -18.34 -20.80
N VAL A 37 -12.37 -18.21 -19.47
CA VAL A 37 -11.38 -17.40 -18.76
C VAL A 37 -9.97 -17.99 -18.88
N GLU A 38 -9.82 -19.31 -18.80
CA GLU A 38 -8.52 -19.98 -18.96
C GLU A 38 -7.94 -19.75 -20.35
N VAL A 39 -8.77 -19.91 -21.40
CA VAL A 39 -8.37 -19.63 -22.79
C VAL A 39 -8.00 -18.15 -22.98
N GLY A 40 -8.79 -17.22 -22.43
CA GLY A 40 -8.49 -15.79 -22.51
C GLY A 40 -7.22 -15.40 -21.75
N MET A 41 -6.92 -16.06 -20.62
CA MET A 41 -5.71 -15.84 -19.84
C MET A 41 -4.45 -16.28 -20.60
N ASP A 42 -4.52 -17.41 -21.29
CA ASP A 42 -3.39 -17.92 -22.09
C ASP A 42 -3.05 -16.99 -23.26
N GLU A 43 -4.06 -16.44 -23.95
CA GLU A 43 -3.84 -15.45 -25.00
C GLU A 43 -3.20 -14.16 -24.45
N PHE A 44 -3.75 -13.61 -23.36
CA PHE A 44 -3.21 -12.41 -22.73
C PHE A 44 -1.77 -12.64 -22.24
N LYS A 45 -1.51 -13.79 -21.60
CA LYS A 45 -0.19 -14.17 -21.11
C LYS A 45 0.81 -14.30 -22.26
N GLY A 46 0.41 -14.88 -23.39
CA GLY A 46 1.25 -14.95 -24.59
C GLY A 46 1.67 -13.56 -25.09
N ILE A 47 0.73 -12.61 -25.12
CA ILE A 47 1.00 -11.22 -25.52
C ILE A 47 1.91 -10.49 -24.51
N ALA A 48 1.63 -10.65 -23.22
CA ALA A 48 2.42 -10.04 -22.15
C ALA A 48 3.87 -10.56 -22.15
N GLU A 49 4.06 -11.88 -22.30
CA GLU A 49 5.38 -12.51 -22.32
C GLU A 49 6.19 -12.13 -23.58
N ASP A 50 5.57 -12.10 -24.76
CA ASP A 50 6.22 -11.60 -26.00
C ASP A 50 6.64 -10.14 -25.85
N THR A 51 5.77 -9.30 -25.28
CA THR A 51 6.09 -7.88 -25.04
C THR A 51 7.22 -7.72 -24.03
N TRP A 52 7.19 -8.47 -22.94
CA TRP A 52 8.24 -8.47 -21.91
C TRP A 52 9.60 -8.89 -22.47
N THR A 53 9.62 -9.99 -23.22
CA THR A 53 10.83 -10.51 -23.90
C THR A 53 11.39 -9.48 -24.89
N ARG A 54 10.53 -8.76 -25.62
CA ARG A 54 10.95 -7.68 -26.54
C ARG A 54 11.54 -6.49 -25.81
N ILE A 55 11.00 -6.11 -24.65
CA ILE A 55 11.52 -5.00 -23.84
C ILE A 55 12.91 -5.34 -23.28
N ILE A 56 13.06 -6.55 -22.73
CA ILE A 56 14.32 -7.04 -22.15
C ILE A 56 15.38 -7.21 -23.23
N SER A 57 15.06 -7.86 -24.36
CA SER A 57 16.03 -8.11 -25.43
C SER A 57 16.62 -6.82 -26.02
N LYS A 58 15.83 -5.72 -26.04
CA LYS A 58 16.32 -4.40 -26.47
C LYS A 58 17.15 -3.67 -25.41
N HIS A 59 17.04 -4.04 -24.13
CA HIS A 59 17.81 -3.43 -23.03
C HIS A 59 19.07 -4.23 -22.65
N ILE A 60 19.21 -5.50 -23.06
CA ILE A 60 20.34 -6.39 -22.71
C ILE A 60 21.68 -6.04 -23.39
N HIS A 61 21.71 -5.22 -24.43
CA HIS A 61 22.97 -4.75 -25.02
C HIS A 61 23.21 -3.25 -24.75
N PRO A 62 23.59 -2.85 -23.51
CA PRO A 62 24.36 -1.64 -23.32
C PRO A 62 25.77 -1.93 -23.85
N THR A 63 26.16 -1.25 -24.92
CA THR A 63 27.55 -1.16 -25.36
C THR A 63 28.42 -0.68 -24.18
N GLY A 64 29.08 -1.60 -23.50
CA GLY A 64 29.92 -1.30 -22.34
C GLY A 64 30.09 -2.52 -21.44
N SER A 65 31.14 -3.30 -21.72
CA SER A 65 31.80 -4.29 -20.87
C SER A 65 31.38 -4.32 -19.39
N SER A 66 30.31 -5.04 -19.06
CA SER A 66 30.02 -5.49 -17.70
C SER A 66 29.10 -6.71 -17.77
N GLU A 67 29.64 -7.87 -17.36
CA GLU A 67 28.96 -9.17 -17.16
C GLU A 67 27.98 -9.16 -15.97
N ALA A 68 27.31 -8.04 -15.71
CA ALA A 68 26.33 -7.94 -14.63
C ALA A 68 24.92 -8.31 -15.14
N PRO A 69 24.20 -9.23 -14.47
CA PRO A 69 22.80 -9.53 -14.78
C PRO A 69 21.94 -8.25 -14.74
N PRO A 70 20.98 -8.06 -15.67
CA PRO A 70 20.20 -6.84 -15.73
C PRO A 70 19.30 -6.73 -14.49
N ASP A 71 19.61 -5.76 -13.63
CA ASP A 71 18.80 -5.41 -12.46
C ASP A 71 17.66 -4.44 -12.84
N PHE A 72 16.54 -4.48 -12.11
CA PHE A 72 15.33 -3.69 -12.42
C PHE A 72 15.63 -2.18 -12.51
N ILE A 73 16.64 -1.70 -11.76
CA ILE A 73 17.08 -0.31 -11.75
C ILE A 73 17.68 0.13 -13.08
N THR A 74 18.33 -0.78 -13.81
CA THR A 74 18.89 -0.47 -15.15
C THR A 74 17.81 -0.39 -16.24
N LEU A 75 16.65 -1.01 -15.99
CA LEU A 75 15.49 -1.06 -16.89
C LEU A 75 14.64 0.24 -16.82
N PHE A 76 14.56 0.87 -15.64
CA PHE A 76 13.90 2.16 -15.43
C PHE A 76 14.88 3.35 -15.34
N GLY A 77 16.19 3.09 -15.47
CA GLY A 77 17.23 4.11 -15.44
C GLY A 77 17.06 5.09 -16.59
N ARG A 78 16.78 6.36 -16.28
CA ARG A 78 16.71 7.45 -17.27
C ARG A 78 18.06 7.59 -17.98
N ARG A 79 18.20 7.00 -19.18
CA ARG A 79 19.38 7.24 -20.02
C ARG A 79 19.44 8.73 -20.40
N PRO A 80 20.56 9.44 -20.11
CA PRO A 80 20.73 10.80 -20.58
C PRO A 80 20.76 10.79 -22.11
N ARG A 81 20.04 11.73 -22.76
CA ARG A 81 19.96 11.83 -24.24
C ARG A 81 21.31 12.05 -24.93
N ALA A 82 22.35 12.36 -24.13
CA ALA A 82 23.73 12.49 -24.55
C ALA A 82 24.44 11.14 -24.77
N ALA A 83 23.95 10.05 -24.15
CA ALA A 83 24.39 8.71 -24.50
C ALA A 83 23.78 8.36 -25.86
N GLY A 84 24.63 8.14 -26.86
CA GLY A 84 24.24 7.80 -28.23
C GLY A 84 23.23 6.64 -28.26
N PHE A 85 22.36 6.66 -29.27
CA PHE A 85 21.46 5.55 -29.54
C PHE A 85 22.28 4.39 -30.14
N PRO A 86 22.02 3.12 -29.82
CA PRO A 86 22.73 2.00 -30.43
C PRO A 86 22.53 1.97 -31.95
N ASP A 87 23.55 1.47 -32.68
CA ASP A 87 23.70 1.46 -34.15
C ASP A 87 22.57 0.77 -34.95
N ARG A 88 21.51 0.32 -34.28
CA ARG A 88 20.39 -0.47 -34.82
C ARG A 88 19.09 0.32 -34.97
N CYS A 89 19.15 1.64 -34.90
CA CYS A 89 17.96 2.49 -35.01
C CYS A 89 18.03 3.32 -36.30
N ASN A 90 17.12 3.08 -37.24
CA ASN A 90 17.00 3.81 -38.50
C ASN A 90 16.34 5.19 -38.30
N CYS A 91 16.77 5.91 -37.26
CA CYS A 91 16.40 7.29 -37.04
C CYS A 91 17.20 8.16 -38.01
N GLY A 92 16.56 9.14 -38.66
CA GLY A 92 17.27 10.11 -39.49
C GLY A 92 18.42 10.81 -38.74
N PRO A 93 19.37 11.45 -39.45
CA PRO A 93 20.55 12.02 -38.83
C PRO A 93 20.14 12.92 -37.67
N LYS A 94 20.65 12.62 -36.46
CA LYS A 94 20.49 13.51 -35.30
C LYS A 94 20.94 14.91 -35.75
N SER A 95 20.14 15.92 -35.43
CA SER A 95 20.54 17.32 -35.60
C SER A 95 21.88 17.54 -34.89
N ALA A 96 22.97 17.62 -35.66
CA ALA A 96 24.33 17.62 -35.13
C ALA A 96 24.63 18.87 -34.26
N ASN A 97 23.82 19.91 -34.38
CA ASN A 97 24.08 21.25 -33.85
C ASN A 97 23.09 21.70 -32.77
N CYS A 98 22.31 20.80 -32.17
CA CYS A 98 21.41 21.19 -31.09
C CYS A 98 22.08 20.93 -29.73
N PRO A 99 22.37 21.98 -28.93
CA PRO A 99 22.84 21.79 -27.57
C PRO A 99 21.75 21.06 -26.75
N PRO A 100 22.13 20.22 -25.77
CA PRO A 100 21.17 19.69 -24.81
C PRO A 100 20.37 20.84 -24.17
N GLY A 101 19.06 20.71 -24.12
CA GLY A 101 18.24 21.64 -23.34
C GLY A 101 18.68 21.67 -21.88
N PRO A 102 18.48 22.78 -21.15
CA PRO A 102 18.83 22.87 -19.75
C PRO A 102 18.10 21.78 -18.93
N PRO A 103 18.68 21.34 -17.79
CA PRO A 103 17.94 20.53 -16.83
C PRO A 103 16.61 21.19 -16.46
N GLY A 104 15.55 20.39 -16.32
CA GLY A 104 14.28 20.91 -15.82
C GLY A 104 14.44 21.45 -14.38
N PRO A 105 13.56 22.38 -13.95
CA PRO A 105 13.58 22.85 -12.57
C PRO A 105 13.37 21.67 -11.60
N PRO A 106 13.92 21.72 -10.38
CA PRO A 106 13.55 20.79 -9.31
C PRO A 106 12.03 20.74 -9.14
N GLY A 107 11.49 19.55 -8.85
CA GLY A 107 10.07 19.42 -8.52
C GLY A 107 9.71 20.25 -7.28
N PRO A 108 8.43 20.60 -7.10
CA PRO A 108 7.97 21.26 -5.89
C PRO A 108 8.26 20.38 -4.66
N LYS A 109 8.51 21.00 -3.51
CA LYS A 109 8.63 20.29 -2.24
C LYS A 109 7.33 19.51 -1.97
N GLY A 110 7.45 18.27 -1.49
CA GLY A 110 6.30 17.49 -1.05
C GLY A 110 5.50 18.21 0.04
N ILE A 111 4.21 17.90 0.12
CA ILE A 111 3.32 18.40 1.17
C ILE A 111 3.84 17.89 2.52
N PRO A 112 3.84 18.71 3.60
CA PRO A 112 4.14 18.22 4.94
C PRO A 112 3.28 17.01 5.30
N GLY A 113 3.85 16.05 6.03
CA GLY A 113 3.08 14.92 6.57
C GLY A 113 2.00 15.40 7.53
N GLU A 114 0.95 14.60 7.70
CA GLU A 114 -0.06 14.84 8.72
C GLU A 114 0.57 14.79 10.13
N PRO A 115 0.07 15.57 11.10
CA PRO A 115 0.47 15.44 12.49
C PRO A 115 0.28 14.00 12.98
N GLY A 116 1.21 13.53 13.82
CA GLY A 116 1.04 12.24 14.50
C GLY A 116 -0.20 12.23 15.38
N ARG A 117 -0.75 11.03 15.64
CA ARG A 117 -1.81 10.86 16.63
C ARG A 117 -1.28 11.21 18.02
N ASP A 118 -2.16 11.69 18.87
CA ASP A 118 -1.86 11.89 20.29
C ASP A 118 -1.40 10.56 20.93
N GLY A 119 -0.48 10.65 21.88
CA GLY A 119 -0.02 9.49 22.64
C GLY A 119 -1.13 8.94 23.54
N GLU A 120 -1.03 7.66 23.91
CA GLU A 120 -1.93 7.08 24.91
C GLU A 120 -1.71 7.72 26.27
N ASP A 121 -2.79 7.83 27.05
CA ASP A 121 -2.73 8.31 28.42
C ASP A 121 -1.75 7.45 29.26
N GLY A 122 -1.03 8.12 30.15
CA GLY A 122 -0.14 7.45 31.09
C GLY A 122 -0.91 6.47 31.99
N ARG A 123 -0.26 5.37 32.37
CA ARG A 123 -0.83 4.42 33.33
C ARG A 123 -1.13 5.13 34.66
N PRO A 124 -2.25 4.82 35.32
CA PRO A 124 -2.50 5.28 36.68
C PRO A 124 -1.31 4.99 37.59
N GLY A 125 -0.98 5.95 38.46
CA GLY A 125 0.06 5.75 39.47
C GLY A 125 -0.28 4.58 40.39
N ALA A 126 0.75 3.95 40.97
CA ALA A 126 0.54 2.89 41.94
C ALA A 126 -0.32 3.41 43.12
N PRO A 127 -1.24 2.60 43.64
CA PRO A 127 -1.99 2.98 44.84
C PRO A 127 -1.02 3.27 45.97
N GLY A 128 -1.26 4.37 46.70
CA GLY A 128 -0.43 4.76 47.84
C GLY A 128 -0.41 3.65 48.88
N VAL A 129 0.79 3.21 49.29
CA VAL A 129 0.95 2.31 50.43
C VAL A 129 0.69 3.12 51.69
N ALA A 130 -0.48 2.93 52.29
CA ALA A 130 -0.68 3.30 53.69
C ALA A 130 0.15 2.33 54.54
N VAL A 131 1.40 2.69 54.81
CA VAL A 131 2.17 2.02 55.86
C VAL A 131 1.41 2.32 57.15
N ALA A 132 0.71 1.33 57.69
CA ALA A 132 0.25 1.34 59.06
C ALA A 132 1.50 1.40 59.94
N VAL A 133 1.93 2.62 60.28
CA VAL A 133 3.04 2.87 61.20
C VAL A 133 2.57 2.42 62.58
N THR A 134 2.86 1.17 62.91
CA THR A 134 2.73 0.60 64.24
C THR A 134 3.97 0.95 65.07
N HIS A 135 4.27 2.22 65.26
CA HIS A 135 5.25 2.65 66.26
C HIS A 135 4.78 3.95 66.90
N ASP A 136 4.63 3.88 68.21
CA ASP A 136 4.12 4.88 69.12
C ASP A 136 4.78 6.26 68.94
N ILE A 137 4.06 7.21 68.34
CA ILE A 137 4.44 8.63 68.33
C ILE A 137 3.18 9.47 68.63
N PRO A 138 3.15 10.23 69.74
CA PRO A 138 1.96 10.92 70.19
C PRO A 138 1.70 12.18 69.35
N GLY A 139 0.52 12.24 68.73
CA GLY A 139 -0.24 13.48 68.47
C GLY A 139 0.29 14.46 67.42
N GLY A 140 -0.35 14.44 66.24
CA GLY A 140 -0.51 15.63 65.39
C GLY A 140 0.11 15.55 63.98
N CYS A 141 -0.55 16.17 63.01
CA CYS A 141 -0.03 16.36 61.66
C CYS A 141 1.29 17.16 61.73
N ILE A 142 2.39 16.60 61.21
CA ILE A 142 3.59 17.41 60.96
C ILE A 142 3.37 18.23 59.68
N THR A 143 3.58 19.54 59.77
CA THR A 143 3.50 20.43 58.60
C THR A 143 4.76 20.26 57.77
N CYS A 144 4.65 19.62 56.61
CA CYS A 144 5.76 19.57 55.66
C CYS A 144 5.98 20.97 55.05
N PRO A 145 7.23 21.47 54.96
CA PRO A 145 7.52 22.70 54.24
C PRO A 145 7.20 22.53 52.74
N ALA A 146 6.76 23.62 52.09
CA ALA A 146 6.53 23.62 50.65
C ALA A 146 7.82 23.27 49.90
N GLY A 147 7.70 22.39 48.90
CA GLY A 147 8.81 22.04 48.01
C GLY A 147 9.32 23.26 47.24
N PRO A 148 10.58 23.22 46.75
CA PRO A 148 11.12 24.31 45.96
C PRO A 148 10.28 24.52 44.67
N PRO A 149 10.17 25.77 44.18
CA PRO A 149 9.48 26.05 42.93
C PRO A 149 10.06 25.21 41.79
N GLY A 150 9.18 24.58 41.00
CA GLY A 150 9.59 23.82 39.83
C GLY A 150 10.37 24.69 38.83
N PRO A 151 11.29 24.10 38.05
CA PRO A 151 12.02 24.83 37.02
C PRO A 151 11.05 25.46 36.01
N ARG A 152 11.34 26.71 35.63
CA ARG A 152 10.51 27.46 34.68
C ARG A 152 10.64 26.82 33.30
N VAL A 153 9.54 26.27 32.79
CA VAL A 153 9.46 25.93 31.36
C VAL A 153 9.51 27.23 30.57
N HIS A 154 10.57 27.42 29.79
CA HIS A 154 10.65 28.55 28.88
C HIS A 154 9.52 28.42 27.86
N CYS A 155 8.61 29.40 27.88
CA CYS A 155 7.64 29.63 26.84
C CYS A 155 8.43 29.91 25.56
N PHE A 156 8.41 28.99 24.59
CA PHE A 156 8.97 29.22 23.27
C PHE A 156 8.20 30.39 22.65
N SER A 157 8.81 31.57 22.66
CA SER A 157 8.30 32.73 21.95
C SER A 157 8.42 32.44 20.45
N GLY A 158 7.34 31.92 19.87
CA GLY A 158 7.14 31.93 18.43
C GLY A 158 6.98 33.37 17.96
N ALA A 159 8.06 34.01 17.54
CA ALA A 159 8.01 35.25 16.79
C ALA A 159 8.05 34.92 15.30
N LEU A 160 6.84 34.80 14.75
CA LEU A 160 6.52 34.89 13.34
C LEU A 160 6.78 36.34 12.87
N SER A 161 7.39 36.48 11.68
CA SER A 161 7.22 37.60 10.73
C SER A 161 7.89 38.96 11.02
N ARG A 162 9.02 39.25 10.36
CA ARG A 162 9.11 40.13 9.15
C ARG A 162 10.55 40.27 8.68
#